data_AF-A0A259CTU9-F1
#
_entry.id   AF-A0A259CTU9-F1
#
_cell.length_a   1.000
_cell.length_b   1.000
_cell.length_c   1.000
_cell.angle_alpha   90.00
_cell.angle_beta   90.00
_cell.angle_gamma   90.00
#
_symmetry.space_group_name_H-M   'P 1'
#
loop_
_entity.id
_entity.type
_entity.pdbx_description
1 polymer ?
#
loop_
_entity_poly.entity_id
_entity_poly.type
_entity_poly.pdbx_seq_one_letter_code
_entity_poly.pdbx_strand_id
1 'polypeptide(L)'
;MVLVLYAVAIFHEGELTPAYIVLSILTFAISFPGAWVIQPHLLNDIKSTLGQWSMVASILLIFGYVTRYVYDFPSTVLMDWFVITPLAMCMAHWVLTQYFLSDYYLKHAKKTAIIVGCNTLGRQLHHKLQTNPSHAIHIQGFFDDVHTEGCAPYLGGLSGVEEYVKQHSIDLIYIALSAGPESKTHVLLDHLKDTTASIYYVPDFFMTDLIQARIDDIDGMPVVAVCETPFSGVNRFLKRVSDIVIASAILLLVFPLMVAIAIGIKMSSRGPIIFKQKRYGLDGKEIIVYKFRSMTVTEEGGEVMQATKHDQRVTPLGQFLRKSSLDELPQFMNV
;
A
#
# COMPACT_ATOMS: atom_id res chain seq x y z
N MET A 1 16.61 1.88 16.46
CA MET A 1 16.51 3.36 16.51
C MET A 1 16.74 3.90 17.92
N VAL A 2 15.88 3.60 18.90
CA VAL A 2 16.02 4.10 20.30
C VAL A 2 17.31 3.66 20.98
N LEU A 3 17.68 2.38 20.87
CA LEU A 3 18.94 1.89 21.45
C LEU A 3 20.17 2.61 20.88
N VAL A 4 20.15 2.94 19.58
CA VAL A 4 21.23 3.70 18.94
C VAL A 4 21.23 5.14 19.45
N LEU A 5 20.07 5.77 19.63
CA LEU A 5 19.96 7.11 20.21
C LEU A 5 20.61 7.16 21.60
N TYR A 6 20.28 6.22 22.46
CA TYR A 6 20.84 6.17 23.81
C TYR A 6 22.34 5.87 23.81
N ALA A 7 22.80 4.96 22.95
CA ALA A 7 24.22 4.67 22.82
C ALA A 7 25.02 5.90 22.38
N VAL A 8 24.52 6.65 21.38
CA VAL A 8 25.17 7.88 20.91
C VAL A 8 25.10 8.99 21.97
N ALA A 9 23.96 9.16 22.65
CA ALA A 9 23.80 10.15 23.72
C ALA A 9 24.78 9.88 24.89
N ILE A 10 24.84 8.64 25.38
CA ILE A 10 25.78 8.25 26.44
C ILE A 10 27.24 8.39 25.98
N PHE A 11 27.55 8.09 24.72
CA PHE A 11 28.91 8.23 24.19
C PHE A 11 29.41 9.67 24.16
N HIS A 12 28.55 10.63 23.81
CA HIS A 12 28.92 12.04 23.69
C HIS A 12 28.74 12.83 24.99
N GLU A 13 27.65 12.62 25.72
CA GLU A 13 27.30 13.43 26.90
C GLU A 13 27.49 12.69 28.23
N GLY A 14 27.65 11.36 28.22
CA GLY A 14 27.82 10.54 29.44
C GLY A 14 26.55 10.33 30.26
N GLU A 15 25.47 11.05 29.98
CA GLU A 15 24.18 10.95 30.66
C GLU A 15 22.99 11.03 29.68
N LEU A 16 21.82 10.59 30.15
CA LEU A 16 20.57 10.68 29.40
C LEU A 16 19.71 11.78 29.99
N THR A 17 19.75 12.96 29.38
CA THR A 17 18.84 14.06 29.73
C THR A 17 17.38 13.67 29.43
N PRO A 18 16.39 14.31 30.10
CA PRO A 18 14.97 14.11 29.79
C PRO A 18 14.64 14.35 28.31
N ALA A 19 15.45 15.16 27.63
CA ALA A 19 15.24 15.47 26.24
C ALA A 19 15.33 14.22 25.33
N TYR A 20 16.31 13.34 25.61
CA TYR A 20 16.48 12.07 24.91
C TYR A 20 15.34 11.08 25.18
N ILE A 21 14.75 11.12 26.38
CA ILE A 21 13.61 10.26 26.72
C ILE A 21 12.41 10.63 25.85
N VAL A 22 12.08 11.92 25.75
CA VAL A 22 10.98 12.37 24.88
C VAL A 22 11.27 12.06 23.42
N LEU A 23 12.49 12.30 22.93
CA LEU A 23 12.88 11.96 21.56
C LEU A 23 12.76 10.45 21.29
N SER A 24 13.09 9.61 22.27
CA SER A 24 12.93 8.15 22.15
C SER A 24 11.48 7.71 22.07
N ILE A 25 10.58 8.34 22.86
CA ILE A 25 9.14 8.07 22.84
C ILE A 25 8.56 8.49 21.48
N LEU A 26 8.92 9.67 20.98
CA LEU A 26 8.49 10.15 19.66
C LEU A 26 8.97 9.23 18.55
N THR A 27 10.24 8.84 18.59
CA THR A 27 10.82 7.89 17.62
C THR A 27 10.07 6.56 17.64
N PHE A 28 9.82 6.02 18.84
CA PHE A 28 9.09 4.76 19.01
C PHE A 28 7.66 4.87 18.47
N ALA A 29 6.92 5.91 18.86
CA ALA A 29 5.53 6.14 18.46
C ALA A 29 5.37 6.29 16.93
N ILE A 30 6.28 7.02 16.27
CA ILE A 30 6.25 7.19 14.81
C ILE A 30 6.64 5.89 14.10
N SER A 31 7.53 5.10 14.70
CA SER A 31 7.99 3.83 14.12
C SER A 31 7.03 2.65 14.33
N PHE A 32 5.96 2.80 15.12
CA PHE A 32 5.03 1.73 15.47
C PHE A 32 3.65 1.91 14.80
N PRO A 33 3.01 0.85 14.26
CA PRO A 33 3.50 -0.51 14.06
C PRO A 33 4.33 -0.57 12.78
N GLY A 34 5.66 -0.62 12.91
CA GLY A 34 6.53 -0.77 11.75
C GLY A 34 6.18 -2.05 11.01
N ALA A 35 5.86 -1.95 9.72
CA ALA A 35 5.67 -3.12 8.88
C ALA A 35 7.04 -3.78 8.65
N TRP A 36 7.41 -4.68 9.55
CA TRP A 36 8.58 -5.55 9.41
C TRP A 36 8.31 -6.55 8.28
N VAL A 37 8.53 -6.12 7.04
CA VAL A 37 8.44 -6.99 5.86
C VAL A 37 9.86 -7.37 5.46
N ILE A 38 10.30 -8.53 5.93
CA ILE A 38 11.60 -9.09 5.56
C ILE A 38 11.51 -9.52 4.09
N GLN A 39 12.24 -8.82 3.22
CA GLN A 39 12.29 -9.15 1.80
C GLN A 39 13.46 -10.10 1.50
N PRO A 40 13.31 -11.07 0.59
CA PRO A 40 14.35 -12.06 0.30
C PRO A 40 15.59 -11.48 -0.41
N HIS A 41 15.47 -10.27 -0.99
CA HIS A 41 16.56 -9.61 -1.71
C HIS A 41 17.19 -8.49 -0.88
N LEU A 42 18.49 -8.62 -0.58
CA LEU A 42 19.28 -7.67 0.21
C LEU A 42 19.16 -6.22 -0.28
N LEU A 43 19.18 -6.01 -1.60
CA LEU A 43 19.08 -4.66 -2.17
C LEU A 43 17.72 -4.01 -1.93
N ASN A 44 16.63 -4.79 -1.97
CA ASN A 44 15.30 -4.23 -1.74
C ASN A 44 15.06 -3.98 -0.25
N ASP A 45 15.61 -4.83 0.62
CA ASP A 45 15.57 -4.63 2.07
C ASP A 45 16.33 -3.37 2.49
N ILE A 46 17.54 -3.13 1.93
CA ILE A 46 18.30 -1.90 2.14
C ILE A 46 17.52 -0.67 1.66
N LYS A 47 16.96 -0.71 0.44
CA LYS A 47 16.17 0.41 -0.10
C LYS A 47 14.95 0.72 0.76
N SER A 48 14.23 -0.33 1.18
CA SER A 48 13.07 -0.20 2.07
C SER A 48 13.45 0.43 3.40
N THR A 49 14.51 -0.08 4.03
CA THR A 49 15.02 0.41 5.33
C THR A 49 15.45 1.86 5.26
N LEU A 50 16.20 2.25 4.21
CA LEU A 50 16.62 3.64 3.99
C LEU A 50 15.42 4.55 3.73
N GLY A 51 14.44 4.10 2.95
CA GLY A 51 13.21 4.86 2.68
C GLY A 51 12.40 5.12 3.94
N GLN A 52 12.16 4.07 4.75
CA GLN A 52 11.46 4.18 6.03
C GLN A 52 12.22 5.10 7.00
N TRP A 53 13.54 4.93 7.12
CA TRP A 53 14.36 5.78 7.98
C TRP A 53 14.32 7.25 7.54
N SER A 54 14.46 7.52 6.24
CA SER A 54 14.40 8.88 5.70
C SER A 54 13.06 9.57 6.01
N MET A 55 11.95 8.84 5.93
CA MET A 55 10.63 9.36 6.30
C MET A 55 10.56 9.71 7.79
N VAL A 56 10.95 8.78 8.68
CA VAL A 56 10.95 9.01 10.14
C VAL A 56 11.87 10.17 10.50
N ALA A 57 13.08 10.20 9.94
CA ALA A 57 14.06 11.25 10.14
C ALA A 57 13.51 12.63 9.72
N SER A 58 12.85 12.70 8.57
CA SER A 58 12.24 13.94 8.07
C SER A 58 11.15 14.45 9.00
N ILE A 59 10.26 13.56 9.48
CA ILE A 59 9.20 13.92 10.43
C ILE A 59 9.80 14.46 11.73
N LEU A 60 10.81 13.76 12.29
CA LEU A 60 11.46 14.17 13.52
C LEU A 60 12.22 15.50 13.37
N LEU A 61 12.91 15.73 12.24
CA LEU A 61 13.60 16.99 11.96
C LEU A 61 12.63 18.15 11.80
N ILE A 62 11.53 17.96 11.07
CA ILE A 62 10.49 19.00 10.91
C ILE A 62 9.87 19.31 12.26
N PHE A 63 9.47 18.29 13.02
CA PHE A 63 8.90 18.45 14.35
C PHE A 63 9.89 19.18 15.29
N GLY A 64 11.14 18.73 15.34
CA GLY A 64 12.19 19.32 16.17
C GLY A 64 12.52 20.76 15.78
N TYR A 65 12.50 21.10 14.49
CA TYR A 65 12.73 22.46 14.02
C TYR A 65 11.58 23.40 14.39
N VAL A 66 10.33 22.97 14.16
CA VAL A 66 9.12 23.77 14.46
C VAL A 66 8.97 24.01 15.96
N THR A 67 9.23 22.99 16.79
CA THR A 67 9.15 23.08 18.25
C THR A 67 10.39 23.71 18.88
N ARG A 68 11.44 23.99 18.08
CA ARG A 68 12.80 24.35 18.54
C ARG A 68 13.50 23.30 19.41
N TYR A 69 12.92 22.11 19.53
CA TYR A 69 13.46 21.00 20.29
C TYR A 69 14.79 20.47 19.72
N VAL A 70 15.06 20.70 18.42
CA VAL A 70 16.33 20.34 17.78
C VAL A 70 17.54 21.02 18.44
N TYR A 71 17.35 22.20 19.05
CA TYR A 71 18.42 22.98 19.68
C TYR A 71 18.78 22.48 21.09
N ASP A 72 17.99 21.58 21.67
CA ASP A 72 18.26 20.96 22.97
C ASP A 72 19.29 19.82 22.87
N PHE A 73 19.74 19.48 21.65
CA PHE A 73 20.70 18.41 21.39
C PHE A 73 21.96 18.94 20.69
N PRO A 74 23.15 18.43 21.02
CA PRO A 74 24.34 18.68 20.24
C PRO A 74 24.17 18.19 18.80
N SER A 75 24.67 18.98 17.85
CA SER A 75 24.64 18.62 16.43
C SER A 75 25.42 17.34 16.15
N THR A 76 26.47 17.03 16.91
CA THR A 76 27.24 15.79 16.80
C THR A 76 26.40 14.56 17.14
N VAL A 77 25.64 14.60 18.24
CA VAL A 77 24.76 13.50 18.67
C VAL A 77 23.69 13.23 17.63
N LEU A 78 23.02 14.27 17.13
CA LEU A 78 22.00 14.11 16.11
C LEU A 78 22.61 13.54 14.82
N MET A 79 23.73 14.09 14.34
CA MET A 79 24.36 13.65 13.09
C MET A 79 24.80 12.18 13.17
N ASP A 80 25.45 11.79 14.27
CA ASP A 80 25.88 10.41 14.49
C ASP A 80 24.68 9.47 14.60
N TRP A 81 23.63 9.88 15.31
CA TRP A 81 22.41 9.10 15.40
C TRP A 81 21.74 8.91 14.03
N PHE A 82 21.72 9.96 13.19
CA PHE A 82 21.15 9.91 11.84
C PHE A 82 21.89 8.96 10.89
N VAL A 83 23.22 8.85 11.04
CA VAL A 83 24.08 8.01 10.20
C VAL A 83 24.16 6.56 10.72
N ILE A 84 24.31 6.38 12.03
CA ILE A 84 24.52 5.05 12.63
C ILE A 84 23.23 4.24 12.62
N THR A 85 22.06 4.87 12.81
CA THR A 85 20.78 4.16 12.88
C THR A 85 20.47 3.29 11.65
N PRO A 86 20.53 3.79 10.40
CA PRO A 86 20.24 2.96 9.23
C PRO A 86 21.28 1.85 9.04
N LEU A 87 22.56 2.10 9.35
CA LEU A 87 23.61 1.08 9.31
C LEU A 87 23.33 -0.04 10.31
N ALA A 88 22.98 0.32 11.55
CA ALA A 88 22.63 -0.63 12.60
C ALA A 88 21.37 -1.43 12.25
N MET A 89 20.37 -0.82 11.60
CA MET A 89 19.16 -1.52 11.14
C MET A 89 19.46 -2.52 10.02
N CYS A 90 20.21 -2.11 8.99
CA CYS A 90 20.65 -3.03 7.93
C CYS A 90 21.47 -4.20 8.48
N MET A 91 22.38 -3.91 9.44
CA MET A 91 23.16 -4.96 10.10
C MET A 91 22.28 -5.89 10.94
N ALA A 92 21.32 -5.36 11.69
CA ALA A 92 20.39 -6.16 12.47
C ALA A 92 19.54 -7.07 11.56
N HIS A 93 19.02 -6.55 10.44
CA HIS A 93 18.30 -7.35 9.45
C HIS A 93 19.19 -8.45 8.84
N TRP A 94 20.43 -8.11 8.50
CA TRP A 94 21.40 -9.09 7.98
C TRP A 94 21.70 -10.20 9.02
N VAL A 95 21.95 -9.84 10.28
CA VAL A 95 22.17 -10.83 11.35
C VAL A 95 20.92 -11.68 11.60
N LEU A 96 19.74 -11.06 11.67
CA LEU A 96 18.46 -11.77 11.84
C LEU A 96 18.21 -12.76 10.70
N THR A 97 18.46 -12.36 9.45
CA THR A 97 18.27 -13.24 8.30
C THR A 97 19.27 -14.40 8.29
N GLN A 98 20.54 -14.16 8.60
CA GLN A 98 21.59 -15.19 8.65
C GLN A 98 21.38 -16.20 9.79
N TYR A 99 21.04 -15.73 10.99
CA TYR A 99 21.02 -16.58 12.19
C TYR A 99 19.64 -17.07 12.60
N PHE A 100 18.58 -16.29 12.39
CA PHE A 100 17.24 -16.66 12.86
C PHE A 100 16.36 -17.27 11.75
N LEU A 101 16.51 -16.82 10.49
CA LEU A 101 15.55 -17.17 9.44
C LEU A 101 16.08 -18.17 8.40
N SER A 102 17.38 -18.22 8.10
CA SER A 102 17.90 -19.00 6.97
C SER A 102 17.86 -20.52 7.15
N ASP A 103 18.03 -21.05 8.36
CA ASP A 103 18.23 -22.50 8.53
C ASP A 103 17.48 -23.13 9.71
N TYR A 104 17.17 -22.37 10.76
CA TYR A 104 16.45 -22.89 11.93
C TYR A 104 14.92 -22.93 11.72
N TYR A 105 14.31 -21.81 11.31
CA TYR A 105 12.86 -21.71 11.05
C TYR A 105 12.42 -22.48 9.80
N LEU A 106 13.16 -22.38 8.68
CA LEU A 106 12.83 -23.07 7.43
C LEU A 106 13.02 -24.60 7.51
N LYS A 107 13.89 -25.13 8.37
CA LYS A 107 14.05 -26.59 8.56
C LYS A 107 13.10 -27.17 9.60
N HIS A 108 12.72 -26.44 10.65
CA HIS A 108 11.88 -26.97 11.73
C HIS A 108 10.38 -26.67 11.60
N ALA A 109 9.97 -25.74 10.74
CA ALA A 109 8.55 -25.43 10.51
C ALA A 109 8.07 -25.91 9.13
N LYS A 110 8.64 -27.00 8.59
CA LYS A 110 8.11 -27.59 7.36
C LYS A 110 6.72 -28.16 7.62
N LYS A 111 5.69 -27.42 7.25
CA LYS A 111 4.31 -27.88 7.38
C LYS A 111 3.96 -28.82 6.24
N THR A 112 3.40 -29.98 6.57
CA THR A 112 2.86 -30.91 5.56
C THR A 112 1.48 -30.42 5.12
N ALA A 113 1.25 -30.40 3.81
CA ALA A 113 -0.01 -29.93 3.25
C ALA A 113 -0.59 -30.91 2.23
N ILE A 114 -1.90 -30.92 2.13
CA ILE A 114 -2.63 -31.55 1.01
C ILE A 114 -3.52 -30.51 0.32
N ILE A 115 -3.81 -30.75 -0.95
CA ILE A 115 -4.75 -29.94 -1.72
C ILE A 115 -5.97 -30.79 -2.04
N VAL A 116 -7.15 -30.30 -1.69
CA VAL A 116 -8.44 -30.92 -1.98
C VAL A 116 -9.11 -30.15 -3.13
N GLY A 117 -9.20 -30.78 -4.29
CA GLY A 117 -9.61 -30.16 -5.55
C GLY A 117 -8.46 -30.08 -6.56
N CYS A 118 -8.52 -30.95 -7.57
CA CYS A 118 -7.61 -31.01 -8.71
C CYS A 118 -8.20 -30.27 -9.93
N ASN A 119 -8.59 -29.00 -9.72
CA ASN A 119 -9.02 -28.12 -10.80
C ASN A 119 -7.89 -27.15 -11.20
N THR A 120 -8.22 -26.18 -12.04
CA THR A 120 -7.29 -25.10 -12.43
C THR A 120 -6.75 -24.33 -11.21
N LEU A 121 -7.61 -24.04 -10.23
CA LEU A 121 -7.26 -23.33 -9.00
C LEU A 121 -6.27 -24.12 -8.14
N GLY A 122 -6.56 -25.39 -7.88
CA GLY A 122 -5.68 -26.28 -7.09
C GLY A 122 -4.30 -26.45 -7.71
N ARG A 123 -4.20 -26.61 -9.04
CA ARG A 123 -2.91 -26.70 -9.75
C ARG A 123 -2.11 -25.39 -9.69
N GLN A 124 -2.78 -24.24 -9.82
CA GLN A 124 -2.12 -22.94 -9.68
C GLN A 124 -1.62 -22.69 -8.26
N LEU A 125 -2.40 -23.06 -7.24
CA LEU A 125 -2.00 -22.99 -5.85
C LEU A 125 -0.75 -23.84 -5.61
N HIS A 126 -0.77 -25.09 -6.07
CA HIS A 126 0.37 -26.00 -5.98
C HIS A 126 1.64 -25.39 -6.61
N HIS A 127 1.52 -24.86 -7.84
CA HIS A 127 2.64 -24.20 -8.51
C HIS A 127 3.14 -22.97 -7.72
N LYS A 128 2.26 -22.11 -7.20
CA LYS A 128 2.67 -20.92 -6.42
C LYS A 128 3.36 -21.28 -5.10
N LEU A 129 2.91 -22.35 -4.44
CA LEU A 129 3.50 -22.83 -3.19
C LEU A 129 4.85 -23.54 -3.42
N GLN A 130 5.03 -24.24 -4.54
CA GLN A 130 6.31 -24.86 -4.90
C GLN A 130 7.35 -23.85 -5.36
N THR A 131 6.95 -22.82 -6.12
CA THR A 131 7.89 -21.84 -6.68
C THR A 131 8.35 -20.78 -5.68
N ASN A 132 7.69 -20.66 -4.52
CA ASN A 132 8.07 -19.73 -3.43
C ASN A 132 8.47 -20.49 -2.15
N PRO A 133 9.77 -20.84 -1.97
CA PRO A 133 10.27 -21.61 -0.83
C PRO A 133 10.10 -20.93 0.54
N SER A 134 9.74 -19.64 0.56
CA SER A 134 9.54 -18.84 1.77
C SER A 134 8.44 -19.35 2.69
N HIS A 135 7.54 -20.22 2.22
CA HIS A 135 6.41 -20.70 3.01
C HIS A 135 6.72 -21.94 3.86
N ALA A 136 7.84 -22.64 3.63
CA ALA A 136 8.16 -23.92 4.30
C ALA A 136 6.99 -24.93 4.23
N ILE A 137 6.25 -25.00 3.13
CA ILE A 137 5.12 -25.93 2.97
C ILE A 137 5.54 -27.06 2.04
N HIS A 138 5.37 -28.30 2.47
CA HIS A 138 5.58 -29.49 1.66
C HIS A 138 4.24 -30.12 1.29
N ILE A 139 3.86 -30.00 0.02
CA ILE A 139 2.61 -30.58 -0.48
C ILE A 139 2.81 -32.07 -0.77
N GLN A 140 2.07 -32.92 -0.06
CA GLN A 140 2.13 -34.38 -0.24
C GLN A 140 1.35 -34.85 -1.47
N GLY A 141 0.27 -34.15 -1.85
CA GLY A 141 -0.49 -34.47 -3.04
C GLY A 141 -1.90 -33.90 -3.06
N PHE A 142 -2.69 -34.41 -4.00
CA PHE A 142 -4.04 -33.96 -4.31
C PHE A 142 -5.09 -35.01 -3.97
N PHE A 143 -6.24 -34.54 -3.48
CA PHE A 143 -7.46 -35.31 -3.34
C PHE A 143 -8.55 -34.74 -4.24
N ASP A 144 -9.17 -35.59 -5.04
CA ASP A 144 -10.33 -35.24 -5.87
C ASP A 144 -11.09 -36.52 -6.24
N ASP A 145 -12.43 -36.45 -6.28
CA ASP A 145 -13.26 -37.56 -6.73
C ASP A 145 -13.02 -37.86 -8.23
N VAL A 146 -12.63 -36.83 -9.00
CA VAL A 146 -12.31 -36.98 -10.43
C VAL A 146 -10.79 -36.94 -10.62
N HIS A 147 -10.23 -38.08 -11.04
CA HIS A 147 -8.82 -38.12 -11.43
C HIS A 147 -8.60 -37.30 -12.70
N THR A 148 -7.85 -36.21 -12.57
CA THR A 148 -7.54 -35.29 -13.68
C THR A 148 -6.02 -35.27 -13.90
N GLU A 149 -5.60 -35.32 -15.16
CA GLU A 149 -4.18 -35.22 -15.51
C GLU A 149 -3.56 -33.89 -15.04
N GLY A 150 -2.31 -33.94 -14.57
CA GLY A 150 -1.56 -32.77 -14.09
C GLY A 150 -1.63 -32.48 -12.59
N CYS A 151 -2.26 -33.36 -11.79
CA CYS A 151 -2.19 -33.35 -10.33
C CYS A 151 -1.45 -34.59 -9.83
N ALA A 152 -0.16 -34.44 -9.61
CA ALA A 152 0.69 -35.51 -9.05
C ALA A 152 1.42 -34.97 -7.82
N PRO A 153 1.48 -35.74 -6.71
CA PRO A 153 0.86 -37.06 -6.50
C PRO A 153 -0.67 -37.01 -6.32
N TYR A 154 -1.41 -37.99 -6.87
CA TYR A 154 -2.84 -38.18 -6.59
C TYR A 154 -3.01 -39.18 -5.44
N LEU A 155 -3.67 -38.76 -4.36
CA LEU A 155 -3.77 -39.50 -3.11
C LEU A 155 -5.12 -40.22 -2.93
N GLY A 156 -6.15 -39.84 -3.71
CA GLY A 156 -7.47 -40.49 -3.71
C GLY A 156 -8.65 -39.52 -3.83
N GLY A 157 -9.84 -40.04 -3.57
CA GLY A 157 -11.10 -39.28 -3.55
C GLY A 157 -11.36 -38.56 -2.22
N LEU A 158 -12.40 -37.71 -2.18
CA LEU A 158 -12.71 -36.87 -1.03
C LEU A 158 -13.04 -37.67 0.24
N SER A 159 -13.58 -38.87 0.09
CA SER A 159 -13.90 -39.77 1.21
C SER A 159 -12.65 -40.29 1.94
N GLY A 160 -11.49 -40.31 1.29
CA GLY A 160 -10.23 -40.79 1.89
C GLY A 160 -9.45 -39.72 2.65
N VAL A 161 -9.88 -38.45 2.59
CA VAL A 161 -9.11 -37.32 3.15
C VAL A 161 -8.98 -37.44 4.66
N GLU A 162 -10.07 -37.74 5.37
CA GLU A 162 -10.09 -37.84 6.84
C GLU A 162 -9.10 -38.89 7.35
N GLU A 163 -9.17 -40.10 6.79
CA GLU A 163 -8.29 -41.22 7.16
C GLU A 163 -6.82 -40.89 6.86
N TYR A 164 -6.56 -40.30 5.69
CA TYR A 164 -5.21 -39.92 5.29
C TYR A 164 -4.60 -38.87 6.24
N VAL A 165 -5.38 -37.84 6.60
CA VAL A 165 -4.96 -36.77 7.52
C VAL A 165 -4.61 -37.33 8.89
N LYS A 166 -5.41 -38.28 9.41
CA LYS A 166 -5.15 -38.96 10.68
C LYS A 166 -3.89 -39.83 10.65
N GLN A 167 -3.61 -40.49 9.52
CA GLN A 167 -2.46 -41.38 9.37
C GLN A 167 -1.14 -40.67 9.10
N HIS A 168 -1.15 -39.53 8.39
CA HIS A 168 0.06 -38.90 7.83
C HIS A 168 0.47 -37.57 8.50
N SER A 169 -0.16 -37.22 9.63
CA SER A 169 0.11 -35.98 10.39
C SER A 169 0.16 -34.74 9.49
N ILE A 170 -0.99 -34.42 8.87
CA ILE A 170 -1.12 -33.27 7.97
C ILE A 170 -1.35 -31.99 8.79
N ASP A 171 -0.52 -30.97 8.57
CA ASP A 171 -0.65 -29.67 9.24
C ASP A 171 -1.66 -28.75 8.54
N LEU A 172 -1.76 -28.82 7.21
CA LEU A 172 -2.49 -27.87 6.37
C LEU A 172 -3.37 -28.60 5.33
N ILE A 173 -4.63 -28.18 5.21
CA ILE A 173 -5.56 -28.67 4.19
C ILE A 173 -6.04 -27.48 3.36
N TYR A 174 -5.68 -27.42 2.08
CA TYR A 174 -6.16 -26.41 1.16
C TYR A 174 -7.37 -26.93 0.38
N ILE A 175 -8.54 -26.33 0.57
CA ILE A 175 -9.75 -26.67 -0.17
C ILE A 175 -9.87 -25.72 -1.37
N ALA A 176 -9.60 -26.24 -2.56
CA ALA A 176 -9.70 -25.54 -3.84
C ALA A 176 -10.85 -26.10 -4.70
N LEU A 177 -11.94 -26.55 -4.08
CA LEU A 177 -13.12 -27.06 -4.78
C LEU A 177 -13.89 -25.89 -5.44
N SER A 178 -14.45 -26.11 -6.62
CA SER A 178 -15.25 -25.09 -7.30
C SER A 178 -16.48 -24.71 -6.46
N ALA A 179 -16.73 -23.41 -6.32
CA ALA A 179 -17.88 -22.89 -5.60
C ALA A 179 -19.16 -23.13 -6.41
N GLY A 180 -20.07 -23.95 -5.88
CA GLY A 180 -21.34 -24.27 -6.52
C GLY A 180 -22.31 -24.94 -5.55
N PRO A 181 -23.62 -25.02 -5.88
CA PRO A 181 -24.63 -25.64 -5.02
C PRO A 181 -24.34 -27.12 -4.70
N GLU A 182 -23.63 -27.80 -5.60
CA GLU A 182 -23.21 -29.19 -5.46
C GLU A 182 -21.82 -29.33 -4.79
N SER A 183 -21.24 -28.24 -4.30
CA SER A 183 -19.93 -28.27 -3.65
C SER A 183 -20.01 -29.11 -2.37
N LYS A 184 -19.28 -30.23 -2.36
CA LYS A 184 -19.16 -31.15 -1.21
C LYS A 184 -18.31 -30.58 -0.06
N THR A 185 -18.01 -29.27 -0.09
CA THR A 185 -17.15 -28.59 0.88
C THR A 185 -17.69 -28.70 2.30
N HIS A 186 -19.00 -28.49 2.53
CA HIS A 186 -19.59 -28.59 3.87
C HIS A 186 -19.46 -30.00 4.45
N VAL A 187 -19.73 -31.03 3.65
CA VAL A 187 -19.58 -32.44 4.04
C VAL A 187 -18.13 -32.74 4.41
N LEU A 188 -17.19 -32.32 3.57
CA LEU A 188 -15.76 -32.47 3.85
C LEU A 188 -15.35 -31.75 5.14
N LEU A 189 -15.80 -30.51 5.34
CA LEU A 189 -15.50 -29.75 6.56
C LEU A 189 -16.04 -30.46 7.81
N ASP A 190 -17.24 -31.03 7.76
CA ASP A 190 -17.82 -31.81 8.85
C ASP A 190 -16.95 -33.02 9.23
N HIS A 191 -16.41 -33.75 8.24
CA HIS A 191 -15.48 -34.86 8.45
C HIS A 191 -14.12 -34.43 9.02
N LEU A 192 -13.70 -33.19 8.79
CA LEU A 192 -12.40 -32.69 9.21
C LEU A 192 -12.42 -31.95 10.56
N LYS A 193 -13.58 -31.75 11.19
CA LYS A 193 -13.72 -31.02 12.48
C LYS A 193 -12.89 -31.63 13.61
N ASP A 194 -12.74 -32.95 13.62
CA ASP A 194 -12.01 -33.68 14.66
C ASP A 194 -10.50 -33.82 14.35
N THR A 195 -10.02 -33.20 13.26
CA THR A 195 -8.61 -33.18 12.91
C THR A 195 -7.92 -31.95 13.49
N THR A 196 -6.62 -32.06 13.79
CA THR A 196 -5.80 -30.93 14.26
C THR A 196 -5.25 -30.08 13.11
N ALA A 197 -5.57 -30.44 11.87
CA ALA A 197 -5.06 -29.76 10.68
C ALA A 197 -5.73 -28.39 10.52
N SER A 198 -4.97 -27.38 10.11
CA SER A 198 -5.52 -26.08 9.77
C SER A 198 -6.11 -26.12 8.36
N ILE A 199 -7.40 -25.79 8.24
CA ILE A 199 -8.12 -25.85 6.98
C ILE A 199 -8.21 -24.45 6.36
N TYR A 200 -7.75 -24.32 5.11
CA TYR A 200 -7.77 -23.09 4.33
C TYR A 200 -8.66 -23.26 3.11
N TYR A 201 -9.70 -22.43 3.00
CA TYR A 201 -10.49 -22.34 1.78
C TYR A 201 -9.79 -21.43 0.78
N VAL A 202 -9.61 -21.91 -0.45
CA VAL A 202 -9.02 -21.14 -1.55
C VAL A 202 -10.15 -20.75 -2.48
N PRO A 203 -10.62 -19.49 -2.41
CA PRO A 203 -11.70 -19.01 -3.26
C PRO A 203 -11.25 -18.83 -4.70
N ASP A 204 -12.14 -19.14 -5.64
CA ASP A 204 -11.95 -18.90 -7.07
C ASP A 204 -12.23 -17.43 -7.40
N PHE A 205 -11.26 -16.58 -7.08
CA PHE A 205 -11.30 -15.14 -7.33
C PHE A 205 -10.56 -14.73 -8.60
N PHE A 206 -10.01 -15.70 -9.34
CA PHE A 206 -9.10 -15.44 -10.47
C PHE A 206 -9.81 -15.32 -11.83
N MET A 207 -11.14 -15.45 -11.86
CA MET A 207 -11.95 -15.21 -13.07
C MET A 207 -12.23 -13.72 -13.34
N THR A 208 -12.03 -12.85 -12.36
CA THR A 208 -12.19 -11.41 -12.50
C THR A 208 -10.88 -10.73 -12.11
N ASP A 209 -10.46 -9.71 -12.87
CA ASP A 209 -9.34 -8.85 -12.51
C ASP A 209 -9.69 -8.07 -11.23
N LEU A 210 -9.57 -8.73 -10.07
CA LEU A 210 -9.85 -8.11 -8.77
C LEU A 210 -8.72 -7.15 -8.44
N ILE A 211 -8.94 -5.90 -8.81
CA ILE A 211 -8.14 -4.77 -8.34
C ILE A 211 -8.53 -4.57 -6.87
N GLN A 212 -7.72 -5.11 -5.95
CA GLN A 212 -7.79 -4.86 -4.49
C GLN A 212 -8.93 -5.56 -3.73
N ALA A 213 -9.07 -6.89 -3.86
CA ALA A 213 -9.96 -7.63 -2.98
C ALA A 213 -9.53 -7.51 -1.49
N ARG A 214 -10.45 -7.12 -0.61
CA ARG A 214 -10.28 -7.10 0.85
C ARG A 214 -11.34 -7.95 1.53
N ILE A 215 -10.93 -8.63 2.60
CA ILE A 215 -11.87 -9.28 3.53
C ILE A 215 -12.33 -8.21 4.51
N ASP A 216 -13.64 -8.01 4.62
CA ASP A 216 -14.29 -7.10 5.56
C ASP A 216 -15.28 -7.90 6.44
N ASP A 217 -15.76 -7.30 7.52
CA ASP A 217 -16.72 -7.92 8.45
C ASP A 217 -17.98 -7.06 8.55
N ILE A 218 -19.15 -7.66 8.31
CA ILE A 218 -20.46 -7.03 8.48
C ILE A 218 -21.23 -7.83 9.52
N ASP A 219 -21.31 -7.30 10.74
CA ASP A 219 -22.00 -7.92 11.88
C ASP A 219 -21.56 -9.39 12.14
N GLY A 220 -20.25 -9.66 12.07
CA GLY A 220 -19.68 -11.00 12.26
C GLY A 220 -19.77 -11.90 11.03
N MET A 221 -20.26 -11.39 9.90
CA MET A 221 -20.23 -12.08 8.61
C MET A 221 -19.00 -11.62 7.81
N PRO A 222 -18.03 -12.52 7.53
CA PRO A 222 -16.92 -12.19 6.67
C PRO A 222 -17.42 -12.01 5.22
N VAL A 223 -17.17 -10.85 4.64
CA VAL A 223 -17.50 -10.53 3.25
C VAL A 223 -16.22 -10.21 2.47
N VAL A 224 -16.22 -10.49 1.16
CA VAL A 224 -15.10 -10.15 0.29
C VAL A 224 -15.53 -9.04 -0.65
N ALA A 225 -14.90 -7.87 -0.52
CA ALA A 225 -15.09 -6.77 -1.43
C ALA A 225 -14.43 -7.10 -2.78
N VAL A 226 -15.24 -7.12 -3.85
CA VAL A 226 -14.79 -7.44 -5.23
C VAL A 226 -14.24 -6.18 -5.92
N CYS A 227 -14.88 -5.03 -5.70
CA CYS A 227 -14.43 -3.72 -6.16
C CYS A 227 -14.67 -2.70 -5.03
N GLU A 228 -13.61 -2.20 -4.41
CA GLU A 228 -13.69 -1.10 -3.45
C GLU A 228 -12.97 0.14 -4.02
N THR A 229 -13.50 1.34 -3.79
CA THR A 229 -12.73 2.55 -4.09
C THR A 229 -11.57 2.64 -3.09
N PRO A 230 -10.31 2.84 -3.53
CA PRO A 230 -9.08 2.56 -2.76
C PRO A 230 -8.85 3.38 -1.47
N PHE A 231 -9.81 4.17 -1.01
CA PHE A 231 -9.62 5.13 0.06
C PHE A 231 -10.80 5.11 1.03
N SER A 232 -10.96 4.04 1.81
CA SER A 232 -11.81 4.01 3.00
C SER A 232 -10.97 4.17 4.29
N GLY A 233 -11.54 4.79 5.32
CA GLY A 233 -10.93 4.93 6.66
C GLY A 233 -9.73 5.89 6.80
N VAL A 234 -8.80 5.56 7.69
CA VAL A 234 -7.63 6.39 8.10
C VAL A 234 -6.74 6.78 6.90
N ASN A 235 -6.65 5.93 5.87
CA ASN A 235 -5.92 6.22 4.65
C ASN A 235 -6.51 7.39 3.87
N ARG A 236 -7.84 7.61 3.92
CA ARG A 236 -8.48 8.79 3.32
C ARG A 236 -8.05 10.06 4.04
N PHE A 237 -7.97 10.03 5.37
CA PHE A 237 -7.51 11.17 6.16
C PHE A 237 -6.05 11.51 5.86
N LEU A 238 -5.16 10.50 5.87
CA LEU A 238 -3.74 10.71 5.57
C LEU A 238 -3.52 11.22 4.14
N LYS A 239 -4.23 10.64 3.16
CA LYS A 239 -4.22 11.13 1.77
C LYS A 239 -4.72 12.57 1.68
N ARG A 240 -5.79 12.91 2.41
CA ARG A 240 -6.36 14.26 2.44
C ARG A 240 -5.36 15.28 2.98
N VAL A 241 -4.69 14.96 4.09
CA VAL A 241 -3.65 15.84 4.66
C VAL A 241 -2.49 15.98 3.68
N SER A 242 -2.02 14.88 3.08
CA SER A 242 -0.95 14.92 2.08
C SER A 242 -1.31 15.80 0.88
N ASP A 243 -2.53 15.67 0.36
CA ASP A 243 -3.01 16.45 -0.78
C ASP A 243 -3.07 17.94 -0.45
N ILE A 244 -3.57 18.30 0.74
CA ILE A 244 -3.63 19.69 1.20
C ILE A 244 -2.23 20.28 1.33
N VAL A 245 -1.28 19.55 1.92
CA VAL A 245 0.10 20.03 2.13
C VAL A 245 0.81 20.24 0.79
N ILE A 246 0.73 19.26 -0.12
CA ILE A 246 1.36 19.33 -1.44
C ILE A 246 0.72 20.43 -2.28
N ALA A 247 -0.61 20.52 -2.32
CA ALA A 247 -1.32 21.55 -3.06
C ALA A 247 -1.00 22.95 -2.52
N SER A 248 -0.93 23.12 -1.19
CA SER A 248 -0.58 24.39 -0.57
C SER A 248 0.86 24.82 -0.92
N ALA A 249 1.81 23.90 -0.91
CA ALA A 249 3.20 24.18 -1.28
C ALA A 249 3.34 24.58 -2.76
N ILE A 250 2.67 23.84 -3.66
CA ILE A 250 2.63 24.17 -5.09
C ILE A 250 1.97 25.53 -5.31
N LEU A 251 0.83 25.79 -4.66
CA LEU A 251 0.10 27.05 -4.80
C LEU A 251 0.97 28.23 -4.36
N LEU A 252 1.71 28.10 -3.25
CA LEU A 252 2.61 29.15 -2.76
C LEU A 252 3.75 29.44 -3.76
N LEU A 253 4.36 28.40 -4.34
CA LEU A 253 5.44 28.54 -5.31
C LEU A 253 4.94 29.18 -6.62
N VAL A 254 3.75 28.78 -7.07
CA VAL A 254 3.20 29.19 -8.37
C VAL A 254 2.35 30.47 -8.27
N PHE A 255 2.02 30.95 -7.06
CA PHE A 255 1.27 32.17 -6.82
C PHE A 255 1.76 33.41 -7.59
N PRO A 256 3.06 33.78 -7.58
CA PRO A 256 3.55 34.93 -8.35
C PRO A 256 3.32 34.78 -9.86
N LEU A 257 3.48 33.57 -10.39
CA LEU A 257 3.20 33.26 -11.79
C LEU A 257 1.70 33.38 -12.10
N MET A 258 0.83 32.89 -11.20
CA MET A 258 -0.62 33.02 -11.33
C MET A 258 -1.07 34.48 -11.38
N VAL A 259 -0.47 35.37 -10.57
CA VAL A 259 -0.74 36.81 -10.61
C VAL A 259 -0.30 37.42 -11.94
N ALA A 260 0.87 37.06 -12.46
CA ALA A 260 1.34 37.54 -13.76
C ALA A 260 0.40 37.11 -14.91
N ILE A 261 -0.04 35.85 -14.90
CA ILE A 261 -1.02 35.32 -15.86
C ILE A 261 -2.36 36.06 -15.74
N ALA A 262 -2.84 36.28 -14.52
CA ALA A 262 -4.09 37.00 -14.24
C ALA A 262 -4.07 38.42 -14.81
N ILE A 263 -2.96 39.15 -14.64
CA ILE A 263 -2.76 40.48 -15.25
C ILE A 263 -2.79 40.38 -16.78
N GLY A 264 -2.05 39.43 -17.35
CA GLY A 264 -2.01 39.19 -18.80
C GLY A 264 -3.39 38.93 -19.41
N ILE A 265 -4.22 38.13 -18.75
CA ILE A 265 -5.60 37.84 -19.17
C ILE A 265 -6.46 39.11 -19.13
N LYS A 266 -6.34 39.91 -18.05
CA LYS A 266 -7.12 41.14 -17.88
C LYS A 266 -6.75 42.21 -18.91
N MET A 267 -5.49 42.27 -19.31
CA MET A 267 -5.01 43.18 -20.36
C MET A 267 -5.40 42.71 -21.76
N SER A 268 -5.45 41.39 -21.99
CA SER A 268 -5.71 40.82 -23.32
C SER A 268 -7.19 40.74 -23.69
N SER A 269 -8.10 40.64 -22.70
CA SER A 269 -9.54 40.46 -22.96
C SER A 269 -10.41 41.02 -21.83
N ARG A 270 -11.57 41.62 -22.17
CA ARG A 270 -12.56 42.07 -21.17
C ARG A 270 -13.30 40.86 -20.58
N GLY A 271 -13.36 40.74 -19.26
CA GLY A 271 -14.09 39.68 -18.55
C GLY A 271 -13.42 39.20 -17.25
N PRO A 272 -13.92 38.09 -16.66
CA PRO A 272 -13.33 37.45 -15.48
C PRO A 272 -12.03 36.70 -15.81
N ILE A 273 -11.14 36.60 -14.82
CA ILE A 273 -9.85 35.91 -14.96
C ILE A 273 -10.03 34.39 -14.87
N ILE A 274 -10.95 33.94 -14.03
CA ILE A 274 -11.21 32.53 -13.73
C ILE A 274 -12.48 32.08 -14.45
N PHE A 275 -12.39 30.95 -15.13
CA PHE A 275 -13.48 30.20 -15.71
C PHE A 275 -13.81 29.00 -14.80
N LYS A 276 -15.12 28.70 -14.65
CA LYS A 276 -15.63 27.62 -13.80
C LYS A 276 -16.21 26.52 -14.69
N GLN A 277 -15.73 25.28 -14.53
CA GLN A 277 -16.24 24.13 -15.27
C GLN A 277 -16.80 23.07 -14.32
N LYS A 278 -18.05 22.66 -14.53
CA LYS A 278 -18.65 21.52 -13.81
C LYS A 278 -18.05 20.20 -14.31
N ARG A 279 -17.62 19.34 -13.38
CA ARG A 279 -17.11 17.98 -13.60
C ARG A 279 -17.68 17.04 -12.54
N TYR A 280 -17.66 15.74 -12.78
CA TYR A 280 -17.98 14.76 -11.75
C TYR A 280 -16.71 14.36 -11.00
N GLY A 281 -16.76 14.46 -9.67
CA GLY A 281 -15.68 14.11 -8.75
C GLY A 281 -15.81 12.68 -8.21
N LEU A 282 -15.05 12.41 -7.14
CA LEU A 282 -15.16 11.17 -6.37
C LEU A 282 -16.60 11.00 -5.86
N ASP A 283 -17.15 9.79 -5.96
CA ASP A 283 -18.56 9.43 -5.66
C ASP A 283 -19.61 10.01 -6.62
N GLY A 284 -19.22 10.45 -7.82
CA GLY A 284 -20.15 10.94 -8.85
C GLY A 284 -20.81 12.27 -8.51
N LYS A 285 -20.33 12.99 -7.50
CA LYS A 285 -20.83 14.31 -7.11
C LYS A 285 -20.28 15.38 -8.05
N GLU A 286 -21.11 16.36 -8.40
CA GLU A 286 -20.70 17.49 -9.24
C GLU A 286 -19.71 18.40 -8.46
N ILE A 287 -18.55 18.66 -9.05
CA ILE A 287 -17.51 19.56 -8.56
C ILE A 287 -17.26 20.69 -9.56
N ILE A 288 -16.97 21.89 -9.06
CA ILE A 288 -16.66 23.06 -9.88
C ILE A 288 -15.15 23.19 -9.98
N VAL A 289 -14.57 22.92 -11.14
CA VAL A 289 -13.14 23.03 -11.43
C VAL A 289 -12.81 24.45 -11.90
N TYR A 290 -11.76 25.05 -11.32
CA TYR A 290 -11.31 26.40 -11.70
C TYR A 290 -10.18 26.34 -12.75
N LYS A 291 -10.28 27.17 -13.79
CA LYS A 291 -9.23 27.35 -14.81
C LYS A 291 -9.03 28.83 -15.12
N PHE A 292 -7.86 29.21 -15.63
CA PHE A 292 -7.70 30.54 -16.22
C PHE A 292 -8.46 30.64 -17.54
N ARG A 293 -9.04 31.81 -17.79
CA ARG A 293 -9.74 32.10 -19.04
C ARG A 293 -8.76 32.14 -20.21
N SER A 294 -8.92 31.21 -21.14
CA SER A 294 -8.14 31.15 -22.39
C SER A 294 -8.95 31.53 -23.64
N MET A 295 -10.27 31.76 -23.51
CA MET A 295 -11.19 32.06 -24.61
C MET A 295 -12.05 33.32 -24.37
N THR A 296 -12.43 34.03 -25.43
CA THR A 296 -13.16 35.32 -25.38
C THR A 296 -14.67 35.19 -25.13
N VAL A 297 -15.28 34.05 -25.40
CA VAL A 297 -16.74 33.83 -25.20
C VAL A 297 -16.97 33.09 -23.88
N THR A 298 -17.91 33.57 -23.07
CA THR A 298 -18.33 32.93 -21.83
C THR A 298 -19.63 32.17 -22.11
N GLU A 299 -19.57 30.87 -22.40
CA GLU A 299 -20.77 30.05 -22.54
C GLU A 299 -21.18 29.53 -21.15
N GLU A 300 -22.01 30.29 -20.46
CA GLU A 300 -22.82 29.75 -19.36
C GLU A 300 -24.12 29.19 -19.96
N GLY A 301 -24.14 27.91 -20.33
CA GLY A 301 -25.37 27.24 -20.74
C GLY A 301 -25.19 25.86 -21.39
N GLY A 302 -25.65 24.81 -20.70
CA GLY A 302 -26.17 23.54 -21.25
C GLY A 302 -25.20 22.57 -21.93
N GLU A 303 -24.43 23.01 -22.92
CA GLU A 303 -23.54 22.16 -23.72
C GLU A 303 -22.23 22.88 -23.98
N VAL A 304 -21.20 22.55 -23.21
CA VAL A 304 -19.84 23.05 -23.46
C VAL A 304 -19.29 22.35 -24.70
N MET A 305 -19.45 22.97 -25.87
CA MET A 305 -18.81 22.48 -27.09
C MET A 305 -17.29 22.45 -26.89
N GLN A 306 -16.67 21.28 -27.05
CA GLN A 306 -15.23 21.15 -26.96
C GLN A 306 -14.55 22.01 -28.03
N ALA A 307 -13.56 22.81 -27.62
CA ALA A 307 -12.82 23.67 -28.53
C ALA A 307 -12.06 22.83 -29.57
N THR A 308 -12.28 23.14 -30.84
CA THR A 308 -11.61 22.49 -31.98
C THR A 308 -10.21 23.06 -32.23
N LYS A 309 -9.39 22.33 -32.98
CA LYS A 309 -8.04 22.77 -33.38
C LYS A 309 -8.19 24.00 -34.30
N HIS A 310 -7.76 25.17 -33.82
CA HIS A 310 -7.93 26.52 -34.43
C HIS A 310 -9.27 27.22 -34.16
N ASP A 311 -9.83 27.03 -32.97
CA ASP A 311 -11.01 27.79 -32.51
C ASP A 311 -10.72 29.30 -32.45
N GLN A 312 -11.49 30.10 -33.20
CA GLN A 312 -11.37 31.56 -33.28
C GLN A 312 -11.59 32.27 -31.94
N ARG A 313 -12.18 31.58 -30.96
CA ARG A 313 -12.45 32.12 -29.62
C ARG A 313 -11.20 32.09 -28.72
N VAL A 314 -10.12 31.41 -29.10
CA VAL A 314 -8.89 31.31 -28.27
C VAL A 314 -8.03 32.56 -28.46
N THR A 315 -7.66 33.21 -27.35
CA THR A 315 -6.75 34.38 -27.41
C THR A 315 -5.30 33.94 -27.65
N PRO A 316 -4.41 34.79 -28.20
CA PRO A 316 -3.00 34.44 -28.38
C PRO A 316 -2.32 34.02 -27.06
N LEU A 317 -2.63 34.73 -25.97
CA LEU A 317 -2.19 34.35 -24.61
C LEU A 317 -2.84 33.02 -24.18
N GLY A 318 -4.13 32.83 -24.44
CA GLY A 318 -4.85 31.59 -24.16
C GLY A 318 -4.29 30.37 -24.89
N GLN A 319 -3.80 30.53 -26.12
CA GLN A 319 -3.14 29.48 -26.88
C GLN A 319 -1.85 29.03 -26.20
N PHE A 320 -1.05 29.97 -25.69
CA PHE A 320 0.15 29.67 -24.91
C PHE A 320 -0.20 28.96 -23.59
N LEU A 321 -1.20 29.46 -22.85
CA LEU A 321 -1.60 28.87 -21.58
C LEU A 321 -2.09 27.42 -21.74
N ARG A 322 -2.89 27.11 -22.78
CA ARG A 322 -3.36 25.75 -23.06
C ARG A 322 -2.24 24.81 -23.52
N LYS A 323 -1.25 25.31 -24.26
CA LYS A 323 -0.10 24.51 -24.71
C LYS A 323 0.83 24.15 -23.55
N SER A 324 0.93 25.02 -22.56
CA SER A 324 1.78 24.85 -21.38
C SER A 324 1.03 24.30 -20.17
N SER A 325 -0.27 24.01 -20.30
CA SER A 325 -1.18 23.62 -19.21
C SER A 325 -1.21 24.61 -18.04
N LEU A 326 -0.75 25.85 -18.24
CA LEU A 326 -0.74 26.89 -17.21
C LEU A 326 -2.16 27.41 -16.93
N ASP A 327 -3.12 27.16 -17.81
CA ASP A 327 -4.52 27.48 -17.56
C ASP A 327 -5.16 26.61 -16.47
N GLU A 328 -4.53 25.49 -16.12
CA GLU A 328 -5.01 24.54 -15.12
C GLU A 328 -4.48 24.82 -13.71
N LEU A 329 -3.56 25.77 -13.53
CA LEU A 329 -3.00 26.11 -12.21
C LEU A 329 -4.04 26.46 -11.13
N PRO A 330 -5.16 27.16 -11.44
CA PRO A 330 -6.20 27.40 -10.44
C PRO A 330 -6.86 26.13 -9.88
N GLN A 331 -6.73 24.98 -10.54
CA GLN A 331 -7.26 23.70 -10.06
C GLN A 331 -6.62 23.24 -8.76
N PHE A 332 -5.42 23.71 -8.40
CA PHE A 332 -4.83 23.39 -7.09
C PHE A 332 -5.64 23.95 -5.91
N MET A 333 -6.50 24.96 -6.13
CA MET A 333 -7.45 25.44 -5.12
C MET A 333 -8.66 24.50 -4.93
N ASN A 334 -8.87 23.54 -5.85
CA ASN A 334 -9.93 22.54 -5.73
C ASN A 334 -9.55 21.36 -4.82
N VAL A 335 -8.25 21.21 -4.52
CA VAL A 335 -7.73 20.19 -3.61
C VAL A 335 -8.14 20.54 -2.20
#